data_AF-A0A964JWY0-F1
#
_entry.id   AF-A0A964JWY0-F1
#
_cell.length_a   1.000
_cell.length_b   1.000
_cell.length_c   1.000
_cell.angle_alpha   90.00
_cell.angle_beta   90.00
_cell.angle_gamma   90.00
#
_symmetry.space_group_name_H-M   'P 1'
#
loop_
_entity.id
_entity.type
_entity.pdbx_description
1 polymer ?
#
loop_
_entity_poly.entity_id
_entity_poly.type
_entity_poly.pdbx_seq_one_letter_code
_entity_poly.pdbx_strand_id
1 'polypeptide(L)'
;MSIVALPRAALDALRVEVRAASWFAALGEELTDGDLADARVYAEAIGLGPLEIARAHDWPEAERTMQSPDWSAAWWNREEALRQTLLAATEKRYPERALWSALTDLTTETGDLVHGKAATAAARAGDAAKASVHVAAGAASHAVYQLALARLSGCDTPLFESKFRLFAAGRWPLGVAGSTLVLF
;
A
#
# COMPACT_ATOMS: atom_id res chain seq x y z
N MET A 1 -25.85 7.62 -16.72
CA MET A 1 -24.62 8.18 -16.13
C MET A 1 -23.75 8.66 -17.28
N SER A 2 -23.25 9.90 -17.25
CA SER A 2 -22.41 10.46 -18.34
C SER A 2 -20.95 10.11 -18.08
N ILE A 3 -20.27 9.53 -19.07
CA ILE A 3 -18.83 9.25 -19.01
C ILE A 3 -18.09 10.59 -19.05
N VAL A 4 -17.18 10.82 -18.10
CA VAL A 4 -16.43 12.08 -17.96
C VAL A 4 -14.96 11.85 -18.30
N ALA A 5 -14.25 12.89 -18.73
CA ALA A 5 -12.81 12.80 -18.95
C ALA A 5 -12.04 12.41 -17.67
N LEU A 6 -10.97 11.64 -17.83
CA LEU A 6 -10.11 11.21 -16.72
C LEU A 6 -9.36 12.43 -16.13
N PRO A 7 -9.35 12.63 -14.80
CA PRO A 7 -8.73 13.78 -14.17
C PRO A 7 -7.20 13.64 -14.13
N ARG A 8 -6.54 14.04 -15.22
CA ARG A 8 -5.08 13.89 -15.38
C ARG A 8 -4.27 14.53 -14.25
N ALA A 9 -4.69 15.70 -13.79
CA ALA A 9 -4.05 16.42 -12.68
C ALA A 9 -4.02 15.63 -11.37
N ALA A 10 -5.06 14.82 -11.08
CA ALA A 10 -5.09 14.00 -9.86
C ALA A 10 -4.05 12.87 -9.92
N LEU A 11 -3.87 12.27 -11.10
CA LEU A 11 -2.84 11.24 -11.32
C LEU A 11 -1.44 11.84 -11.34
N ASP A 12 -1.27 13.05 -11.88
CA ASP A 12 0.02 13.74 -11.87
C ASP A 12 0.43 14.15 -10.45
N ALA A 13 -0.51 14.61 -9.62
CA ALA A 13 -0.26 14.85 -8.19
C ALA A 13 0.16 13.57 -7.47
N LEU A 14 -0.53 12.45 -7.72
CA LEU A 14 -0.15 11.15 -7.16
C LEU A 14 1.26 10.71 -7.60
N ARG A 15 1.65 10.93 -8.87
CA ARG A 15 3.03 10.66 -9.33
C ARG A 15 4.06 11.47 -8.56
N VAL A 16 3.77 12.74 -8.26
CA VAL A 16 4.66 13.58 -7.44
C VAL A 16 4.82 13.00 -6.04
N GLU A 17 3.71 12.60 -5.40
CA GLU A 17 3.74 11.95 -4.08
C GLU A 17 4.53 10.63 -4.10
N VAL A 18 4.30 9.78 -5.11
CA VAL A 18 5.01 8.51 -5.28
C VAL A 18 6.52 8.72 -5.43
N ARG A 19 6.95 9.76 -6.16
CA ARG A 19 8.37 10.07 -6.33
C ARG A 19 9.01 10.67 -5.08
N ALA A 20 8.24 11.41 -4.27
CA ALA A 20 8.71 12.04 -3.04
C ALA A 20 8.74 11.10 -1.83
N ALA A 21 7.98 10.01 -1.88
CA ALA A 21 7.87 9.03 -0.80
C ALA A 21 9.21 8.39 -0.41
N SER A 22 9.37 8.15 0.89
CA SER A 22 10.56 7.58 1.53
C SER A 22 10.58 6.05 1.51
N TRP A 23 9.97 5.41 0.50
CA TRP A 23 9.79 3.95 0.38
C TRP A 23 10.90 3.12 1.06
N PHE A 24 10.50 2.32 2.04
CA PHE A 24 11.36 1.38 2.78
C PHE A 24 12.54 2.00 3.54
N ALA A 25 12.60 3.33 3.70
CA ALA A 25 13.71 3.99 4.39
C ALA A 25 13.74 3.70 5.90
N ALA A 26 12.57 3.49 6.50
CA ALA A 26 12.38 3.36 7.95
C ALA A 26 12.14 1.92 8.42
N LEU A 27 12.39 0.91 7.57
CA LEU A 27 12.17 -0.49 7.94
C LEU A 27 12.96 -0.88 9.19
N GLY A 28 12.27 -1.40 10.20
CA GLY A 28 12.82 -1.86 11.48
C GLY A 28 13.07 -0.75 12.50
N GLU A 29 12.99 0.53 12.11
CA GLU A 29 13.16 1.67 13.02
C GLU A 29 11.98 1.78 14.01
N GLU A 30 12.16 2.43 15.16
CA GLU A 30 11.06 2.64 16.12
C GLU A 30 9.88 3.34 15.45
N LEU A 31 8.64 2.92 15.75
CA LEU A 31 7.45 3.55 15.20
C LEU A 31 7.31 4.96 15.79
N THR A 32 7.17 5.94 14.91
CA THR A 32 6.90 7.33 15.30
C THR A 32 5.43 7.53 15.64
N ASP A 33 5.09 8.64 16.30
CA ASP A 33 3.70 9.00 16.55
C ASP A 33 2.88 9.13 15.25
N GLY A 34 3.52 9.57 14.16
CA GLY A 34 2.93 9.64 12.82
C GLY A 34 2.63 8.26 12.25
N ASP A 35 3.59 7.34 12.33
CA ASP A 35 3.39 5.94 11.90
C ASP A 35 2.21 5.31 12.66
N LEU A 36 2.18 5.48 13.98
CA LEU A 36 1.12 4.95 14.83
C LEU A 36 -0.24 5.59 14.53
N ALA A 37 -0.28 6.88 14.22
CA ALA A 37 -1.52 7.56 13.83
C ALA A 37 -2.08 7.02 12.51
N ASP A 38 -1.23 6.88 11.49
CA ASP A 38 -1.66 6.32 10.19
C ASP A 38 -2.02 4.83 10.30
N ALA A 39 -1.29 4.06 11.10
CA ALA A 39 -1.60 2.67 11.38
C ALA A 39 -2.94 2.49 12.09
N ARG A 40 -3.29 3.39 13.02
CA ARG A 40 -4.61 3.39 13.68
C ARG A 40 -5.73 3.68 12.69
N VAL A 41 -5.57 4.70 11.85
CA VAL A 41 -6.56 5.00 10.79
C VAL A 41 -6.72 3.82 9.85
N TYR A 42 -5.61 3.19 9.46
CA TYR A 42 -5.64 2.00 8.61
C TYR A 42 -6.36 0.83 9.27
N ALA A 43 -6.02 0.51 10.53
CA ALA A 43 -6.65 -0.55 11.31
C ALA A 43 -8.15 -0.33 11.52
N GLU A 44 -8.56 0.89 11.84
CA GLU A 44 -9.97 1.27 11.98
C GLU A 44 -10.72 1.11 10.66
N ALA A 45 -10.14 1.58 9.56
CA ALA A 45 -10.76 1.54 8.24
C ALA A 45 -10.89 0.10 7.69
N ILE A 46 -9.99 -0.82 8.09
CA ILE A 46 -10.10 -2.26 7.78
C ILE A 46 -11.38 -2.85 8.42
N GLY A 47 -11.75 -2.40 9.62
CA GLY A 47 -13.00 -2.77 10.29
C GLY A 47 -13.06 -4.24 10.75
N LEU A 48 -11.98 -4.74 11.34
CA LEU A 48 -11.89 -6.08 11.95
C LEU A 48 -12.00 -6.07 13.49
N GLY A 49 -12.33 -4.92 14.07
CA GLY A 49 -12.28 -4.69 15.52
C GLY A 49 -10.95 -4.06 15.94
N PRO A 50 -10.73 -3.89 17.27
CA PRO A 50 -9.49 -3.32 17.78
C PRO A 50 -8.29 -4.19 17.39
N LEU A 51 -7.29 -3.57 16.77
CA LEU A 51 -6.02 -4.21 16.45
C LEU A 51 -4.91 -3.55 17.25
N GLU A 52 -4.04 -4.37 17.82
CA GLU A 52 -2.75 -3.90 18.33
C GLU A 52 -1.82 -3.57 17.17
N ILE A 53 -0.93 -2.62 17.35
CA ILE A 53 0.07 -2.27 16.34
C ILE A 53 1.41 -2.77 16.84
N ALA A 54 2.04 -3.64 16.06
CA ALA A 54 3.37 -4.17 16.34
C ALA A 54 4.33 -3.83 15.19
N ARG A 55 5.62 -3.94 15.50
CA ARG A 55 6.71 -3.72 14.56
C ARG A 55 7.48 -5.02 14.35
N ALA A 56 7.76 -5.38 13.10
CA ALA A 56 8.80 -6.31 12.73
C ALA A 56 10.16 -5.58 12.71
N HIS A 57 11.18 -6.15 13.33
CA HIS A 57 12.46 -5.49 13.54
C HIS A 57 13.46 -5.70 12.40
N ASP A 58 13.33 -6.80 11.68
CA ASP A 58 14.23 -7.20 10.59
C ASP A 58 13.50 -7.94 9.47
N TRP A 59 14.20 -8.16 8.35
CA TRP A 59 13.64 -8.87 7.21
C TRP A 59 13.25 -10.32 7.52
N PRO A 60 14.05 -11.11 8.26
CA PRO A 60 13.65 -12.44 8.71
C PRO A 60 12.33 -12.46 9.50
N GLU A 61 12.10 -11.48 10.38
CA GLU A 61 10.86 -11.36 11.13
C GLU A 61 9.69 -10.94 10.25
N ALA A 62 9.91 -10.02 9.32
CA ALA A 62 8.90 -9.64 8.34
C ALA A 62 8.45 -10.85 7.51
N GLU A 63 9.39 -11.70 7.10
CA GLU A 63 9.09 -12.95 6.38
C GLU A 63 8.28 -13.92 7.25
N ARG A 64 8.71 -14.16 8.50
CA ARG A 64 7.96 -15.01 9.44
C ARG A 64 6.53 -14.51 9.67
N THR A 65 6.36 -13.20 9.75
CA THR A 65 5.04 -12.56 9.93
C THR A 65 4.14 -12.84 8.75
N MET A 66 4.63 -12.66 7.52
CA MET A 66 3.86 -12.94 6.31
C MET A 66 3.53 -14.42 6.12
N GLN A 67 4.35 -15.31 6.68
CA GLN A 67 4.15 -16.76 6.64
C GLN A 67 3.38 -17.29 7.87
N SER A 68 2.92 -16.39 8.74
CA SER A 68 2.23 -16.78 9.97
C SER A 68 0.96 -17.59 9.66
N PRO A 69 0.71 -18.71 10.38
CA PRO A 69 -0.54 -19.44 10.25
C PRO A 69 -1.75 -18.62 10.71
N ASP A 70 -1.53 -17.61 11.57
CA ASP A 70 -2.56 -16.71 12.09
C ASP A 70 -2.82 -15.52 11.15
N TRP A 71 -2.27 -15.55 9.93
CA TRP A 71 -2.49 -14.51 8.93
C TRP A 71 -4.00 -14.36 8.63
N SER A 72 -4.46 -13.12 8.64
CA SER A 72 -5.88 -12.80 8.52
C SER A 72 -6.33 -12.74 7.08
N ALA A 73 -6.97 -13.82 6.61
CA ALA A 73 -7.69 -13.81 5.35
C ALA A 73 -8.82 -12.76 5.31
N ALA A 74 -9.41 -12.44 6.47
CA ALA A 74 -10.44 -11.42 6.57
C ALA A 74 -9.91 -10.02 6.24
N TRP A 75 -8.68 -9.70 6.67
CA TRP A 75 -8.01 -8.44 6.33
C TRP A 75 -7.84 -8.31 4.82
N TRP A 76 -7.24 -9.32 4.19
CA TRP A 76 -7.03 -9.35 2.75
C TRP A 76 -8.34 -9.21 1.97
N ASN A 77 -9.36 -10.00 2.34
CA ASN A 77 -10.65 -9.97 1.67
C ASN A 77 -11.33 -8.60 1.78
N ARG A 78 -11.14 -7.88 2.89
CA ARG A 78 -11.68 -6.51 3.04
C ARG A 78 -11.00 -5.51 2.11
N GLU A 79 -9.68 -5.53 2.05
CA GLU A 79 -8.95 -4.67 1.10
C GLU A 79 -9.35 -4.99 -0.34
N GLU A 80 -9.40 -6.28 -0.70
CA GLU A 80 -9.69 -6.71 -2.05
C GLU A 80 -11.13 -6.38 -2.47
N ALA A 81 -12.11 -6.57 -1.57
CA ALA A 81 -13.49 -6.19 -1.83
C ALA A 81 -13.66 -4.68 -2.04
N LEU A 82 -12.95 -3.85 -1.26
CA LEU A 82 -12.96 -2.40 -1.45
C LEU A 82 -12.31 -2.02 -2.78
N ARG A 83 -11.14 -2.59 -3.11
CA ARG A 83 -10.45 -2.34 -4.39
C ARG A 83 -11.36 -2.66 -5.58
N GLN A 84 -12.04 -3.81 -5.57
CA GLN A 84 -12.98 -4.20 -6.62
C GLN A 84 -14.16 -3.23 -6.74
N THR A 85 -14.70 -2.78 -5.59
CA THR A 85 -15.78 -1.78 -5.56
C THR A 85 -15.35 -0.46 -6.19
N LEU A 86 -14.15 0.02 -5.85
CA LEU A 86 -13.62 1.27 -6.41
C LEU A 86 -13.30 1.15 -7.89
N LEU A 87 -12.73 0.02 -8.32
CA LEU A 87 -12.48 -0.25 -9.74
C LEU A 87 -13.79 -0.18 -10.54
N ALA A 88 -14.81 -0.92 -10.12
CA ALA A 88 -16.12 -0.92 -10.78
C ALA A 88 -16.77 0.48 -10.80
N ALA A 89 -16.55 1.31 -9.76
CA ALA A 89 -17.02 2.69 -9.74
C ALA A 89 -16.26 3.57 -10.75
N THR A 90 -14.94 3.42 -10.83
CA THR A 90 -14.09 4.18 -11.78
C THR A 90 -14.35 3.80 -13.23
N GLU A 91 -14.53 2.52 -13.54
CA GLU A 91 -14.83 2.04 -14.90
C GLU A 91 -16.17 2.56 -15.42
N LYS A 92 -17.16 2.72 -14.54
CA LYS A 92 -18.45 3.33 -14.92
C LYS A 92 -18.36 4.84 -15.15
N ARG A 93 -17.31 5.50 -14.64
CA ARG A 93 -17.16 6.96 -14.65
C ARG A 93 -16.30 7.46 -15.80
N TYR A 94 -15.28 6.71 -16.20
CA TYR A 94 -14.25 7.14 -17.14
C TYR A 94 -14.18 6.27 -18.40
N PRO A 95 -13.67 6.78 -19.54
CA PRO A 95 -13.44 5.96 -20.72
C PRO A 95 -12.45 4.85 -20.41
N GLU A 96 -12.87 3.60 -20.64
CA GLU A 96 -12.12 2.37 -20.33
C GLU A 96 -10.66 2.45 -20.80
N ARG A 97 -10.42 2.74 -22.09
CA ARG A 97 -9.07 2.85 -22.65
C ARG A 97 -8.21 3.90 -21.95
N ALA A 98 -8.78 5.04 -21.60
CA ALA A 98 -8.04 6.11 -20.94
C ALA A 98 -7.70 5.74 -19.49
N LEU A 99 -8.64 5.14 -18.76
CA LEU A 99 -8.44 4.64 -17.40
C LEU A 99 -7.33 3.58 -17.35
N TRP A 100 -7.45 2.53 -18.18
CA TRP A 100 -6.50 1.42 -18.17
C TRP A 100 -5.11 1.81 -18.65
N SER A 101 -5.00 2.69 -19.65
CA SER A 101 -3.70 3.23 -20.07
C SER A 101 -3.04 3.98 -18.91
N ALA A 102 -3.78 4.86 -18.24
CA ALA A 102 -3.21 5.68 -17.17
C ALA A 102 -2.84 4.88 -15.92
N LEU A 103 -3.66 3.87 -15.55
CA LEU A 103 -3.35 2.97 -14.43
C LEU A 103 -2.13 2.09 -14.74
N THR A 104 -2.05 1.52 -15.95
CA THR A 104 -0.89 0.74 -16.41
C THR A 104 0.38 1.57 -16.32
N ASP A 105 0.37 2.76 -16.92
CA ASP A 105 1.53 3.66 -16.93
C ASP A 105 1.99 4.00 -15.51
N LEU A 106 1.05 4.35 -14.62
CA LEU A 106 1.35 4.64 -13.22
C LEU A 106 1.97 3.43 -12.50
N THR A 107 1.40 2.24 -12.67
CA THR A 107 1.90 1.03 -11.98
C THR A 107 3.24 0.56 -12.51
N THR A 108 3.51 0.69 -13.81
CA THR A 108 4.82 0.37 -14.40
C THR A 108 5.90 1.30 -13.85
N GLU A 109 5.66 2.62 -13.88
CA GLU A 109 6.59 3.62 -13.33
C GLU A 109 6.84 3.38 -11.83
N THR A 110 5.77 3.10 -11.09
CA THR A 110 5.86 2.83 -9.64
C THR A 110 6.67 1.56 -9.39
N GLY A 111 6.41 0.48 -10.13
CA GLY A 111 7.07 -0.81 -9.97
C GLY A 111 8.60 -0.71 -10.07
N ASP A 112 9.09 -0.04 -11.10
CA ASP A 112 10.53 0.18 -11.30
C ASP A 112 11.14 0.98 -10.15
N LEU A 113 10.46 2.05 -9.72
CA LEU A 113 10.89 2.91 -8.62
C LEU A 113 10.98 2.13 -7.30
N VAL A 114 9.89 1.49 -6.88
CA VAL A 114 9.80 0.85 -5.57
C VAL A 114 10.62 -0.42 -5.50
N HIS A 115 10.84 -1.12 -6.62
CA HIS A 115 11.77 -2.24 -6.67
C HIS A 115 13.21 -1.80 -6.38
N GLY A 116 13.68 -0.72 -7.01
CA GLY A 116 15.01 -0.17 -6.72
C GLY A 116 15.15 0.28 -5.26
N LYS A 117 14.10 0.86 -4.67
CA LYS A 117 14.09 1.27 -3.25
C LYS A 117 14.11 0.06 -2.31
N ALA A 118 13.29 -0.95 -2.56
CA ALA A 118 13.27 -2.19 -1.78
C ALA A 118 14.61 -2.92 -1.83
N ALA A 119 15.22 -3.02 -3.02
CA ALA A 119 16.54 -3.63 -3.19
C ALA A 119 17.63 -2.87 -2.41
N THR A 120 17.57 -1.54 -2.42
CA THR A 120 18.49 -0.69 -1.63
C THR A 120 18.33 -0.93 -0.12
N ALA A 121 17.09 -0.97 0.37
CA ALA A 121 16.78 -1.21 1.78
C ALA A 121 17.24 -2.61 2.23
N ALA A 122 17.01 -3.63 1.40
CA ALA A 122 17.48 -5.00 1.62
C ALA A 122 19.01 -5.09 1.66
N ALA A 123 19.71 -4.43 0.73
CA ALA A 123 21.16 -4.40 0.71
C ALA A 123 21.76 -3.70 1.94
N ARG A 124 21.08 -2.68 2.49
CA ARG A 124 21.46 -2.00 3.73
C ARG A 124 21.36 -2.92 4.96
N ALA A 125 20.33 -3.76 5.02
CA ALA A 125 20.13 -4.69 6.14
C ALA A 125 21.06 -5.91 6.08
N GLY A 126 21.36 -6.41 4.88
CA GLY A 126 22.33 -7.49 4.64
C GLY A 126 21.79 -8.92 4.82
N ASP A 127 20.56 -9.09 5.30
CA ASP A 127 19.94 -10.38 5.66
C ASP A 127 18.64 -10.68 4.89
N ALA A 128 18.20 -9.79 4.01
CA ALA A 128 16.94 -9.93 3.27
C ALA A 128 17.01 -11.02 2.20
N ALA A 129 16.02 -11.92 2.20
CA ALA A 129 15.83 -12.85 1.09
C ALA A 129 15.44 -12.09 -0.19
N LYS A 130 16.00 -12.51 -1.35
CA LYS A 130 15.69 -11.89 -2.65
C LYS A 130 14.19 -11.90 -2.96
N ALA A 131 13.47 -12.95 -2.56
CA ALA A 131 12.02 -13.03 -2.73
C ALA A 131 11.30 -11.91 -1.95
N SER A 132 11.74 -11.57 -0.74
CA SER A 132 11.14 -10.53 0.09
C SER A 132 11.22 -9.14 -0.56
N VAL A 133 12.29 -8.85 -1.30
CA VAL A 133 12.43 -7.61 -2.08
C VAL A 133 11.31 -7.49 -3.13
N HIS A 134 11.03 -8.58 -3.85
CA HIS A 134 9.95 -8.59 -4.84
C HIS A 134 8.58 -8.46 -4.20
N VAL A 135 8.35 -9.13 -3.05
CA VAL A 135 7.07 -9.02 -2.34
C VAL A 135 6.85 -7.60 -1.82
N ALA A 136 7.86 -6.98 -1.20
CA ALA A 136 7.79 -5.61 -0.71
C ALA A 136 7.48 -4.62 -1.86
N ALA A 137 8.22 -4.72 -2.97
CA ALA A 137 8.01 -3.89 -4.15
C ALA A 137 6.61 -4.08 -4.77
N GLY A 138 6.13 -5.33 -4.83
CA GLY A 138 4.78 -5.64 -5.29
C GLY A 138 3.70 -5.05 -4.38
N ALA A 139 3.88 -5.14 -3.06
CA ALA A 139 2.95 -4.57 -2.08
C ALA A 139 2.87 -3.03 -2.18
N ALA A 140 4.02 -2.36 -2.33
CA ALA A 140 4.06 -0.90 -2.54
C ALA A 140 3.39 -0.48 -3.86
N SER A 141 3.67 -1.19 -4.95
CA SER A 141 3.03 -0.93 -6.26
C SER A 141 1.52 -1.13 -6.18
N HIS A 142 1.08 -2.17 -5.48
CA HIS A 142 -0.34 -2.44 -5.26
C HIS A 142 -0.99 -1.34 -4.41
N ALA A 143 -0.32 -0.82 -3.38
CA ALA A 143 -0.83 0.30 -2.58
C ALA A 143 -1.04 1.57 -3.41
N VAL A 144 -0.14 1.88 -4.36
CA VAL A 144 -0.32 3.00 -5.28
C VAL A 144 -1.51 2.78 -6.22
N TYR A 145 -1.68 1.57 -6.75
CA TYR A 145 -2.85 1.24 -7.58
C TYR A 145 -4.16 1.40 -6.79
N GLN A 146 -4.20 0.88 -5.56
CA GLN A 146 -5.35 1.02 -4.66
C GLN A 146 -5.67 2.49 -4.36
N LEU A 147 -4.65 3.31 -4.08
CA LEU A 147 -4.81 4.75 -3.86
C LEU A 147 -5.30 5.48 -5.11
N ALA A 148 -4.80 5.12 -6.30
CA ALA A 148 -5.27 5.69 -7.55
C ALA A 148 -6.77 5.43 -7.75
N LEU A 149 -7.24 4.20 -7.50
CA LEU A 149 -8.66 3.87 -7.57
C LEU A 149 -9.49 4.64 -6.54
N ALA A 150 -9.00 4.75 -5.30
CA ALA A 150 -9.59 5.57 -4.25
C ALA A 150 -9.83 7.02 -4.72
N ARG A 151 -8.78 7.70 -5.15
CA ARG A 151 -8.86 9.10 -5.58
C ARG A 151 -9.68 9.29 -6.85
N LEU A 152 -9.60 8.37 -7.82
CA LEU A 152 -10.38 8.43 -9.05
C LEU A 152 -11.87 8.15 -8.81
N SER A 153 -12.21 7.28 -7.85
CA SER A 153 -13.61 6.99 -7.55
C SER A 153 -14.35 8.24 -7.04
N GLY A 154 -13.62 9.14 -6.36
CA GLY A 154 -14.19 10.28 -5.63
C GLY A 154 -14.86 9.89 -4.31
N CYS A 155 -14.73 8.64 -3.88
CA CYS A 155 -15.18 8.16 -2.58
C CYS A 155 -14.12 8.45 -1.52
N ASP A 156 -14.55 8.89 -0.34
CA ASP A 156 -13.66 8.98 0.82
C ASP A 156 -13.27 7.56 1.25
N THR A 157 -11.97 7.27 1.20
CA THR A 157 -11.41 5.93 1.35
C THR A 157 -10.16 5.98 2.23
N PRO A 158 -10.34 6.24 3.54
CA PRO A 158 -9.23 6.42 4.48
C PRO A 158 -8.32 5.18 4.56
N LEU A 159 -8.83 3.99 4.22
CA LEU A 159 -8.06 2.74 4.18
C LEU A 159 -6.86 2.84 3.22
N PHE A 160 -7.07 3.22 1.96
CA PHE A 160 -5.97 3.24 0.98
C PHE A 160 -5.10 4.50 1.09
N GLU A 161 -5.66 5.62 1.57
CA GLU A 161 -4.89 6.82 1.89
C GLU A 161 -3.92 6.56 3.05
N SER A 162 -4.38 5.98 4.16
CA SER A 162 -3.51 5.65 5.32
C SER A 162 -2.47 4.58 4.99
N LYS A 163 -2.86 3.53 4.24
CA LYS A 163 -1.92 2.52 3.75
C LYS A 163 -0.79 3.13 2.93
N PHE A 164 -1.13 4.03 1.99
CA PHE A 164 -0.11 4.71 1.21
C PHE A 164 0.77 5.61 2.08
N ARG A 165 0.21 6.33 3.06
CA ARG A 165 1.02 7.18 3.95
C ARG A 165 2.02 6.38 4.77
N LEU A 166 1.67 5.17 5.24
CA LEU A 166 2.62 4.26 5.88
C LEU A 166 3.80 3.92 4.94
N PHE A 167 3.49 3.56 3.69
CA PHE A 167 4.54 3.32 2.70
C PHE A 167 5.36 4.58 2.37
N ALA A 168 4.71 5.74 2.28
CA ALA A 168 5.35 7.02 1.99
C ALA A 168 6.27 7.47 3.12
N ALA A 169 5.96 7.11 4.37
CA ALA A 169 6.81 7.28 5.54
C ALA A 169 7.97 6.26 5.60
N GLY A 170 8.02 5.32 4.66
CA GLY A 170 9.08 4.33 4.57
C GLY A 170 8.80 3.02 5.32
N ARG A 171 7.57 2.81 5.78
CA ARG A 171 7.12 1.55 6.41
C ARG A 171 6.58 0.57 5.40
N TRP A 172 6.50 -0.70 5.79
CA TRP A 172 5.81 -1.73 5.02
C TRP A 172 4.76 -2.42 5.89
N PRO A 173 3.46 -2.18 5.63
CA PRO A 173 2.39 -2.94 6.26
C PRO A 173 2.44 -4.41 5.80
N LEU A 174 2.77 -5.33 6.71
CA LEU A 174 2.90 -6.76 6.41
C LEU A 174 1.54 -7.49 6.42
N GLY A 175 0.58 -6.91 7.13
CA GLY A 175 -0.78 -7.42 7.25
C GLY A 175 -1.20 -7.60 8.71
N VAL A 176 -2.26 -8.37 8.91
CA VAL A 176 -2.80 -8.67 10.24
C VAL A 176 -2.54 -10.14 10.56
N ALA A 177 -1.94 -10.41 11.72
CA ALA A 177 -1.78 -11.74 12.29
C ALA A 177 -2.53 -11.78 13.63
N GLY A 178 -3.54 -12.65 13.74
CA GLY A 178 -4.45 -12.66 14.89
C GLY A 178 -5.15 -11.31 15.07
N SER A 179 -4.90 -10.62 16.19
CA SER A 179 -5.42 -9.29 16.53
C SER A 179 -4.39 -8.17 16.37
N THR A 180 -3.32 -8.39 15.61
CA THR A 180 -2.19 -7.47 15.52
C THR A 180 -1.94 -7.06 14.07
N LEU A 181 -1.97 -5.75 13.80
CA LEU A 181 -1.43 -5.16 12.59
C LEU A 181 0.08 -5.04 12.73
N VAL A 182 0.83 -5.67 11.82
CA VAL A 182 2.30 -5.65 11.86
C VAL A 182 2.82 -4.72 10.77
N LEU A 183 3.65 -3.77 11.18
CA LEU A 183 4.42 -2.89 10.30
C LEU A 183 5.89 -3.29 10.33
N PHE A 184 6.59 -3.14 9.22
CA PHE A 184 8.05 -3.16 9.17
C PHE A 184 8.57 -1.74 8.96
#